data_AF-A0A0S4LM95-F1
#
_entry.id   AF-A0A0S4LM95-F1
#
_cell.length_a   1.000
_cell.length_b   1.000
_cell.length_c   1.000
_cell.angle_alpha   90.00
_cell.angle_beta   90.00
_cell.angle_gamma   90.00
#
_symmetry.space_group_name_H-M   'P 1'
#
loop_
_entity.id
_entity.type
_entity.pdbx_description
1 polymer ?
#
loop_
_entity_poly.entity_id
_entity_poly.type
_entity_poly.pdbx_seq_one_letter_code
_entity_poly.pdbx_strand_id
1 'polypeptide(L)' 'MIAAAQYYQQQSAGLGSEFLTEVERTVAAVLVHPEVAPKVKKSSGVSS' A
#
# COMPACT_ATOMS: atom_id res chain seq x y z
N MET A 1 8.70 -1.20 -0.84
CA MET A 1 8.28 0.22 -0.89
C MET A 1 8.98 0.99 -1.98
N ILE A 2 10.33 1.05 -1.98
CA ILE A 2 11.10 1.85 -2.95
C ILE A 2 10.81 1.46 -4.41
N ALA A 3 10.70 0.17 -4.73
CA ALA A 3 10.39 -0.28 -6.09
C ALA A 3 9.02 0.20 -6.62
N ALA A 4 7.99 0.25 -5.76
CA ALA A 4 6.66 0.73 -6.15
C ALA A 4 6.62 2.26 -6.30
N ALA A 5 7.27 2.99 -5.39
CA ALA A 5 7.39 4.44 -5.49
C ALA A 5 8.17 4.86 -6.76
N GLN A 6 9.25 4.14 -7.10
CA GLN A 6 10.00 4.35 -8.33
C GLN A 6 9.17 4.08 -9.58
N TYR A 7 8.37 3.00 -9.59
CA TYR A 7 7.45 2.71 -10.68
C TYR A 7 6.45 3.85 -10.91
N TYR A 8 5.81 4.35 -9.85
CA TYR A 8 4.87 5.46 -9.98
C TYR A 8 5.53 6.78 -10.37
N GLN A 9 6.75 7.05 -9.88
CA GLN A 9 7.53 8.21 -10.29
C GLN A 9 7.85 8.20 -11.80
N GLN A 10 8.06 7.02 -12.39
CA GLN A 10 8.29 6.88 -13.83
C GLN A 10 7.03 7.09 -14.67
N GLN A 11 5.84 6.86 -14.09
CA GLN A 11 4.55 7.07 -14.76
C GLN A 11 4.18 8.56 -14.83
N SER A 12 4.40 9.30 -13.75
CA SER A 12 4.25 10.75 -13.72
C SER A 12 5.08 11.34 -12.58
N ALA A 13 5.65 12.53 -12.84
CA ALA A 13 6.44 13.24 -11.85
C ALA A 13 5.59 13.53 -10.60
N GLY A 14 6.08 13.10 -9.44
CA GLY A 14 5.44 13.35 -8.14
C GLY A 14 4.58 12.20 -7.62
N LEU A 15 4.11 11.30 -8.49
CA LEU A 15 3.27 10.16 -8.07
C LEU A 15 4.01 9.21 -7.11
N GLY A 16 5.33 9.06 -7.24
CA GLY A 16 6.11 8.26 -6.32
C GLY A 16 6.09 8.81 -4.89
N SER A 17 6.15 10.14 -4.76
CA SER A 17 6.05 10.84 -3.48
C SER A 17 4.65 10.74 -2.89
N GLU A 18 3.61 10.98 -3.71
CA GLU A 18 2.21 10.84 -3.27
C GLU A 18 1.91 9.42 -2.77
N PHE A 19 2.40 8.40 -3.49
CA PHE A 19 2.29 7.01 -3.07
C PHE A 19 2.92 6.77 -1.69
N LEU A 20 4.13 7.27 -1.45
CA LEU A 20 4.81 7.10 -0.16
C LEU A 20 4.05 7.81 0.97
N THR A 21 3.57 9.03 0.73
CA THR A 21 2.74 9.78 1.69
C THR A 21 1.47 9.01 2.06
N GLU A 22 0.80 8.42 1.08
CA GLU A 22 -0.43 7.68 1.36
C GLU A 22 -0.19 6.38 2.12
N VAL A 23 0.92 5.68 1.84
CA VAL A 23 1.30 4.51 2.62
C VAL A 23 1.62 4.88 4.06
N GLU A 24 2.36 5.97 4.29
CA GLU A 24 2.67 6.45 5.65
C GLU A 24 1.38 6.76 6.43
N ARG A 25 0.43 7.48 5.82
CA ARG A 25 -0.88 7.77 6.44
C ARG A 25 -1.66 6.50 6.75
N THR A 26 -1.69 5.56 5.82
CA THR A 26 -2.43 4.30 5.98
C THR A 26 -1.82 3.46 7.09
N VAL A 27 -0.49 3.33 7.14
CA VAL A 27 0.22 2.61 8.20
C VAL A 27 -0.02 3.27 9.55
N ALA A 28 0.08 4.60 9.64
CA ALA A 28 -0.21 5.33 10.87
C ALA A 28 -1.66 5.09 11.34
N ALA A 29 -2.63 5.15 10.44
CA ALA A 29 -4.03 4.89 10.76
C ALA A 29 -4.25 3.47 11.29
N VAL A 30 -3.63 2.46 10.68
CA VAL A 30 -3.73 1.06 11.13
C VAL A 30 -3.04 0.84 12.48
N LEU A 31 -1.94 1.53 12.76
CA LEU A 31 -1.27 1.43 14.06
C LEU A 31 -2.11 2.02 15.21
N VAL A 32 -2.87 3.09 14.94
CA VAL A 32 -3.77 3.72 15.92
C VAL A 32 -5.09 2.97 16.03
N HIS A 33 -5.62 2.48 14.90
CA HIS A 33 -6.92 1.81 14.77
C HIS A 33 -6.76 0.47 14.02
N PRO A 34 -6.27 -0.59 14.67
CA PRO A 34 -6.03 -1.88 14.00
C PRO A 34 -7.26 -2.45 13.28
N GLU A 35 -8.47 -2.13 13.74
CA GLU A 35 -9.75 -2.52 13.15
C GLU A 35 -9.99 -1.97 11.73
N VAL A 36 -9.31 -0.88 11.35
CA VAL A 36 -9.41 -0.31 9.99
C VAL A 36 -8.49 -1.00 8.99
N ALA A 37 -7.66 -1.94 9.43
CA ALA A 37 -6.78 -2.69 8.54
C ALA A 37 -7.58 -3.38 7.41
N PRO A 38 -7.19 -3.22 6.14
CA PRO A 38 -7.86 -3.88 5.03
C PRO A 38 -7.94 -5.40 5.25
N LYS A 39 -9.14 -5.96 5.15
CA LYS A 39 -9.34 -7.41 5.24
C LYS A 39 -8.77 -8.08 3.99
N VAL A 40 -7.60 -8.69 4.11
CA VAL A 40 -7.05 -9.53 3.05
C VAL A 40 -7.80 -10.86 3.06
N LYS A 41 -8.70 -11.08 2.08
CA LYS A 41 -9.25 -12.41 1.85
C LYS A 41 -8.12 -13.31 1.37
N LYS A 42 -7.87 -14.42 2.07
CA LYS A 42 -6.97 -15.46 1.58
C LYS A 42 -7.56 -15.97 0.27
N SER A 43 -6.87 -15.77 -0.86
CA SER A 43 -7.25 -16.39 -2.11
C SER A 43 -7.10 -17.91 -1.92
N SER A 44 -8.21 -18.61 -1.69
CA SER A 44 -8.26 -20.07 -1.80
C SER A 44 -8.08 -20.42 -3.28
N GLY A 45 -6.83 -20.51 -3.69
CA GLY A 45 -6.40 -20.78 -5.05
C GLY A 45 -5.22 -21.74 -5.09
N VAL A 46 -5.36 -22.88 -4.39
CA VAL A 46 -4.77 -24.18 -4.76
C VAL A 46 -5.70 -25.25 -4.14
N SER A 47 -6.62 -25.77 -4.94
CA SER A 47 -7.04 -27.18 -4.80
C SER A 47 -6.11 -27.95 -5.73
N SER A 48 -5.24 -28.76 -5.14
CA SER A 48 -4.51 -29.82 -5.84
C SER A 48 -5.44 -30.99 -6.18
#